data_AF-A0A069I507-F1
#
_entry.id   AF-A0A069I507-F1
#
_cell.length_a   1.000
_cell.length_b   1.000
_cell.length_c   1.000
_cell.angle_alpha   90.00
_cell.angle_beta   90.00
_cell.angle_gamma   90.00
#
_symmetry.space_group_name_H-M   'P 1'
#
loop_
_entity.id
_entity.type
_entity.pdbx_description
1 polymer ?
#
loop_
_entity_poly.entity_id
_entity_poly.type
_entity_poly.pdbx_seq_one_letter_code
_entity_poly.pdbx_strand_id
1 'polypeptide(L)'
;MLDSTERNVEAEAAAFGAREAWVEAHLTPSGWIYGSYKDEDAPPVLVAAPSSAVLTVRRHYIVGGATAPRRLSEVRTTRADSARQIIRLLEAFGEPHFNIRTQQVPRVPNVAV
;
A
#
# COMPACT_ATOMS: atom_id res chain seq x y z
N MET A 1 9.78 -37.44 -2.03
CA MET A 1 8.41 -37.41 -2.56
C MET A 1 7.61 -36.39 -1.74
N LEU A 2 7.98 -35.12 -1.89
CA LEU A 2 7.33 -33.95 -1.29
C LEU A 2 7.05 -33.08 -2.50
N ASP A 3 5.86 -33.12 -3.11
CA ASP A 3 5.77 -32.39 -4.40
C ASP A 3 4.41 -32.03 -4.98
N SER A 4 3.29 -32.37 -4.35
CA SER A 4 1.97 -31.97 -4.88
C SER A 4 1.36 -30.85 -4.04
N THR A 5 1.48 -30.92 -2.72
CA THR A 5 0.89 -29.94 -1.80
C THR A 5 1.70 -28.64 -1.76
N GLU A 6 3.03 -28.73 -1.75
CA GLU A 6 3.92 -27.55 -1.72
C GLU A 6 3.87 -26.76 -3.04
N ARG A 7 3.86 -27.44 -4.20
CA ARG A 7 3.66 -26.79 -5.50
C ARG A 7 2.30 -26.09 -5.61
N ASN A 8 1.25 -26.65 -4.99
CA ASN A 8 -0.08 -26.06 -5.05
C ASN A 8 -0.17 -24.79 -4.19
N VAL A 9 0.46 -24.78 -3.01
CA VAL A 9 0.54 -23.59 -2.17
C VAL A 9 1.39 -22.49 -2.83
N GLU A 10 2.48 -22.86 -3.50
CA GLU A 10 3.34 -21.91 -4.21
C GLU A 10 2.64 -21.31 -5.44
N ALA A 11 1.86 -22.12 -6.17
CA ALA A 11 1.03 -21.66 -7.28
C ALA A 11 -0.15 -20.79 -6.82
N GLU A 12 -0.82 -21.12 -5.71
CA GLU A 12 -1.85 -20.26 -5.11
C GLU A 12 -1.26 -18.96 -4.56
N ALA A 13 -0.09 -18.99 -3.93
CA ALA A 13 0.60 -17.79 -3.45
C ALA A 13 1.05 -16.89 -4.62
N ALA A 14 1.54 -17.49 -5.71
CA ALA A 14 1.90 -16.77 -6.93
C ALA A 14 0.66 -16.19 -7.63
N ALA A 15 -0.44 -16.94 -7.71
CA ALA A 15 -1.70 -16.47 -8.26
C ALA A 15 -2.36 -15.38 -7.41
N PHE A 16 -2.24 -15.48 -6.08
CA PHE A 16 -2.67 -14.44 -5.14
C PHE A 16 -1.82 -13.18 -5.30
N GLY A 17 -0.49 -13.31 -5.36
CA GLY A 17 0.42 -12.19 -5.63
C GLY A 17 0.20 -11.54 -6.99
N ALA A 18 -0.24 -12.32 -8.00
CA ALA A 18 -0.56 -11.83 -9.33
C ALA A 18 -1.86 -11.01 -9.39
N ARG A 19 -2.79 -11.15 -8.44
CA ARG A 19 -4.05 -10.38 -8.39
C ARG A 19 -4.15 -9.42 -7.21
N GLU A 20 -3.07 -9.29 -6.47
CA GLU A 20 -3.00 -8.42 -5.31
C GLU A 20 -2.83 -6.97 -5.74
N ALA A 21 -3.75 -6.10 -5.34
CA ALA A 21 -3.56 -4.66 -5.41
C ALA A 21 -3.25 -4.10 -4.02
N TRP A 22 -2.30 -3.18 -3.94
CA TRP A 22 -1.94 -2.52 -2.70
C TRP A 22 -1.45 -1.11 -2.94
N VAL A 23 -1.54 -0.27 -1.92
CA VAL A 23 -1.08 1.12 -1.97
C VAL A 23 -0.46 1.51 -0.63
N GLU A 24 0.55 2.36 -0.67
CA GLU A 24 1.20 2.92 0.51
C GLU A 24 0.91 4.39 0.70
N ALA A 25 0.87 4.81 1.96
CA ALA A 25 0.93 6.22 2.34
C ALA A 25 1.87 6.40 3.52
N HIS A 26 2.59 7.51 3.52
CA HIS A 26 3.55 7.90 4.54
C HIS A 26 3.04 9.13 5.29
N LEU A 27 2.91 9.01 6.60
CA LEU A 27 2.63 10.13 7.49
C LEU A 27 3.94 10.87 7.75
N THR A 28 3.96 12.14 7.38
CA THR A 28 5.07 13.07 7.62
C THR A 28 4.58 14.24 8.48
N PRO A 29 5.48 15.09 9.01
CA PRO A 29 5.09 16.33 9.69
C PRO A 29 4.23 17.28 8.83
N SER A 30 4.31 17.16 7.50
CA SER A 30 3.55 17.96 6.55
C SER A 30 2.23 17.32 6.10
N GLY A 31 1.90 16.13 6.63
CA GLY A 31 0.71 15.36 6.26
C GLY A 31 1.03 14.05 5.54
N TRP A 32 -0.01 13.48 4.91
CA TRP A 32 0.05 12.21 4.19
C TRP A 32 0.61 12.37 2.78
N ILE A 33 1.57 11.51 2.43
CA ILE A 33 2.18 11.44 1.09
C ILE A 33 1.99 10.04 0.55
N TYR A 34 1.48 9.90 -0.68
CA TYR A 34 1.37 8.60 -1.35
C TYR A 34 2.76 8.02 -1.64
N GLY A 35 2.89 6.72 -1.38
CA GLY A 35 4.10 5.94 -1.57
C GLY A 35 4.01 5.00 -2.75
N SER A 36 4.65 3.84 -2.61
CA SER A 36 4.61 2.78 -3.61
C SER A 36 3.18 2.23 -3.76
N TYR A 37 2.88 1.64 -4.92
CA TYR A 37 1.60 0.98 -5.17
C TYR A 37 1.73 -0.15 -6.18
N LYS A 38 0.73 -1.02 -6.22
CA LYS A 38 0.55 -2.09 -7.20
C LYS A 38 -0.93 -2.19 -7.56
N ASP A 39 -1.24 -2.18 -8.84
CA ASP A 39 -2.57 -2.54 -9.36
C ASP A 39 -2.63 -4.06 -9.67
N GLU A 40 -3.84 -4.62 -9.82
CA GLU A 40 -4.06 -6.07 -10.04
C GLU A 40 -3.15 -6.59 -11.17
N ASP A 41 -3.25 -6.00 -12.36
CA ASP A 41 -2.60 -6.49 -13.58
C ASP A 41 -1.34 -5.70 -13.99
N ALA A 42 -0.73 -4.95 -13.07
CA ALA A 42 0.45 -4.15 -13.37
C ALA A 42 1.63 -4.43 -12.43
N PRO A 43 2.88 -4.28 -12.93
CA PRO A 43 4.05 -4.26 -12.05
C PRO A 43 3.94 -3.16 -10.98
N PRO A 44 4.50 -3.39 -9.78
CA PRO A 44 4.50 -2.37 -8.74
C PRO A 44 5.29 -1.14 -9.15
N VAL A 45 4.76 0.04 -8.83
CA VAL A 45 5.47 1.31 -8.89
C VAL A 45 6.09 1.57 -7.53
N LEU A 46 7.41 1.58 -7.48
CA LEU A 46 8.18 1.78 -6.25
C LEU A 46 8.57 3.24 -6.09
N VAL A 47 8.21 3.83 -4.96
CA VAL A 47 8.53 5.21 -4.58
C VAL A 47 9.28 5.17 -3.26
N ALA A 48 10.42 5.85 -3.20
CA ALA A 48 11.19 5.93 -1.97
C ALA A 48 10.38 6.67 -0.88
N ALA A 49 10.31 6.07 0.31
CA ALA A 49 9.66 6.70 1.45
C ALA A 49 10.40 8.00 1.82
N PRO A 50 9.68 9.10 2.12
CA PRO A 50 10.30 10.32 2.62
C PRO A 50 11.11 10.07 3.89
N SER A 51 12.30 10.67 4.01
CA SER A 51 13.15 10.54 5.22
C SER A 51 12.49 11.08 6.49
N SER A 52 11.50 11.96 6.33
CA SER A 52 10.67 12.52 7.39
C SER A 52 9.46 11.66 7.77
N ALA A 53 9.23 10.54 7.08
CA ALA A 53 8.13 9.64 7.38
C ALA A 53 8.28 9.04 8.79
N VAL A 54 7.20 9.10 9.56
CA VAL A 54 7.14 8.53 10.92
C VAL A 54 6.23 7.32 11.01
N LEU A 55 5.28 7.19 10.09
CA LEU A 55 4.41 6.02 9.94
C LEU A 55 4.20 5.76 8.45
N THR A 56 4.32 4.50 8.04
CA THR A 56 3.92 4.01 6.72
C THR A 56 2.74 3.08 6.88
N VAL A 57 1.71 3.28 6.09
CA VAL A 57 0.51 2.44 6.04
C VAL A 57 0.44 1.83 4.65
N ARG A 58 0.50 0.51 4.56
CA ARG A 58 0.26 -0.25 3.33
C ARG A 58 -1.09 -0.94 3.43
N ARG A 59 -1.99 -0.66 2.48
CA ARG A 59 -3.32 -1.26 2.45
C ARG A 59 -3.45 -2.17 1.24
N HIS A 60 -3.87 -3.41 1.49
CA HIS A 60 -4.09 -4.42 0.47
C HIS A 60 -5.58 -4.53 0.14
N TYR A 61 -5.88 -4.83 -1.11
CA TYR A 61 -7.23 -4.93 -1.65
C TYR A 61 -7.39 -6.22 -2.43
N ILE A 62 -8.56 -6.83 -2.30
CA ILE A 62 -9.02 -7.81 -3.27
C ILE A 62 -9.65 -7.01 -4.41
N VAL A 63 -9.07 -7.16 -5.59
CA VAL A 63 -9.67 -6.74 -6.85
C VAL A 63 -10.15 -8.03 -7.52
N GLY A 64 -11.46 -8.16 -7.71
CA GLY A 64 -12.06 -9.40 -8.17
C GLY A 64 -13.52 -9.18 -8.58
N GLY A 65 -13.82 -9.36 -9.86
CA GLY A 65 -15.17 -9.28 -10.44
C GLY A 65 -15.73 -7.86 -10.62
N ALA A 66 -17.01 -7.78 -11.05
CA ALA A 66 -17.74 -6.53 -11.33
C ALA A 66 -18.11 -5.70 -10.08
N THR A 67 -17.47 -5.95 -8.94
CA THR A 67 -17.76 -5.30 -7.67
C THR A 67 -16.60 -4.41 -7.22
N ALA A 68 -16.92 -3.31 -6.54
CA ALA A 68 -15.93 -2.35 -6.07
C ALA A 68 -14.83 -3.01 -5.21
N PRO A 69 -13.58 -2.54 -5.26
CA PRO A 69 -12.48 -3.17 -4.54
C PRO A 69 -12.75 -3.17 -3.03
N ARG A 70 -12.44 -4.30 -2.38
CA ARG A 70 -12.66 -4.48 -0.93
C ARG A 70 -11.33 -4.53 -0.22
N ARG A 71 -11.21 -3.78 0.89
CA ARG A 71 -10.02 -3.83 1.76
C ARG A 71 -9.84 -5.24 2.31
N LEU A 72 -8.64 -5.79 2.14
CA LEU A 72 -8.26 -7.09 2.66
C LEU A 72 -7.56 -6.96 4.01
N SER A 73 -6.47 -6.20 4.03
CA SER A 73 -5.60 -6.05 5.19
C SER A 73 -4.89 -4.69 5.17
N GLU A 74 -4.31 -4.33 6.31
CA GLU A 74 -3.50 -3.13 6.47
C GLU A 74 -2.28 -3.44 7.32
N VAL A 75 -1.11 -3.04 6.85
CA VAL A 75 0.16 -3.16 7.55
C VAL A 75 0.64 -1.76 7.91
N ARG A 76 1.04 -1.57 9.18
CA ARG A 76 1.56 -0.30 9.69
C ARG A 76 3.00 -0.47 10.15
N THR A 77 3.89 0.36 9.63
CA THR A 77 5.32 0.37 9.99
C THR A 77 5.66 1.73 10.57
N THR A 78 6.11 1.77 11.82
CA THR A 78 6.45 3.00 12.53
C THR A 78 7.96 3.21 12.56
N ARG A 79 8.37 4.48 12.56
CA ARG A 79 9.74 4.84 12.90
C ARG A 79 9.95 4.71 14.41
N ALA A 80 11.14 4.25 14.81
CA ALA A 80 11.53 4.19 16.22
C ALA A 80 11.30 5.53 16.94
N ASP A 81 10.89 5.45 18.21
CA ASP A 81 10.69 6.59 19.12
C ASP A 81 9.68 7.66 18.65
N SER A 82 8.92 7.38 17.59
CA SER A 82 8.02 8.36 16.98
C SER A 82 6.59 8.29 17.50
N ALA A 83 6.29 7.45 18.51
CA ALA A 83 4.92 7.16 18.97
C ALA A 83 4.11 8.42 19.32
N ARG A 84 4.66 9.33 20.14
CA ARG A 84 3.99 10.59 20.51
C ARG A 84 3.77 11.50 19.31
N GLN A 85 4.73 11.52 18.38
CA GLN A 85 4.63 12.33 17.17
C GLN A 85 3.56 11.77 16.23
N ILE A 86 3.50 10.45 16.06
CA ILE A 86 2.48 9.76 15.27
C ILE A 86 1.09 10.08 15.81
N ILE A 87 0.87 9.97 17.13
CA ILE A 87 -0.44 10.29 17.75
C ILE A 87 -0.86 11.72 17.40
N ARG A 88 0.00 12.73 17.63
CA ARG A 88 -0.31 14.13 17.32
C ARG A 88 -0.61 14.35 15.84
N LEU A 89 0.14 13.69 14.95
CA LEU A 89 -0.04 13.84 13.51
C LEU A 89 -1.32 13.15 13.02
N LEU A 90 -1.70 12.01 13.63
CA LEU A 90 -2.98 11.36 13.36
C LEU A 90 -4.17 12.17 13.90
N GLU A 91 -4.02 12.84 15.04
CA GLU A 91 -5.04 13.79 15.53
C GLU A 91 -5.20 14.98 14.57
N ALA A 92 -4.10 15.47 13.99
CA ALA A 92 -4.11 16.61 13.09
C ALA A 92 -4.60 16.28 11.66
N PHE A 93 -4.17 15.15 11.11
CA PHE A 93 -4.39 14.79 9.70
C PHE A 93 -5.33 13.60 9.49
N GLY A 94 -5.74 12.93 10.57
CA GLY A 94 -6.57 11.74 10.51
C GLY A 94 -5.87 10.52 9.90
N GLU A 95 -6.69 9.53 9.54
CA GLU A 95 -6.26 8.31 8.87
C GLU A 95 -5.98 8.56 7.37
N PRO A 96 -5.12 7.75 6.72
CA PRO A 96 -4.83 7.92 5.31
C PRO A 96 -6.06 7.57 4.48
N HIS A 97 -6.43 8.48 3.58
CA HIS A 97 -7.48 8.26 2.59
C HIS A 97 -6.87 7.65 1.34
N PHE A 98 -7.26 6.42 1.02
CA PHE A 98 -6.83 5.72 -0.18
C PHE A 98 -7.99 5.63 -1.16
N ASN A 99 -7.88 6.31 -2.31
CA ASN A 99 -8.90 6.25 -3.34
C ASN A 99 -8.63 5.08 -4.30
N ILE A 100 -9.25 3.93 -4.02
CA ILE A 100 -9.16 2.71 -4.85
C ILE A 100 -10.16 2.66 -6.01
N ARG A 101 -11.12 3.59 -6.09
CA ARG A 101 -12.20 3.54 -7.09
C ARG A 101 -11.88 4.26 -8.39
N THR A 102 -10.75 4.94 -8.44
CA THR A 102 -10.26 5.55 -9.65
C THR A 102 -9.01 4.82 -10.05
N GLN A 103 -8.87 4.47 -11.33
CA GLN A 103 -7.59 4.24 -12.01
C GLN A 103 -6.63 5.46 -11.95
N GLN A 104 -6.80 6.30 -10.93
CA GLN A 104 -6.05 7.47 -10.54
C GLN A 104 -5.65 7.24 -9.08
N VAL A 105 -4.77 6.27 -8.83
CA VAL A 105 -3.62 6.65 -7.98
C VAL A 105 -3.09 7.93 -8.63
N PRO A 106 -2.95 9.05 -7.92
CA PRO A 106 -2.45 10.28 -8.53
C PRO A 106 -1.13 9.94 -9.20
N ARG A 107 -1.12 9.85 -10.54
CA ARG A 107 0.12 9.73 -11.29
C ARG A 107 0.85 11.01 -10.92
N VAL A 108 1.87 10.88 -10.08
CA VAL A 108 2.77 11.99 -9.75
C VAL A 108 3.13 12.61 -11.10
N PRO A 109 2.79 13.88 -11.36
CA PRO A 109 3.10 14.49 -12.63
C PRO A 109 4.60 14.35 -12.84
N ASN A 110 4.95 13.73 -13.95
CA ASN A 110 6.30 13.44 -14.39
C ASN A 110 7.19 14.66 -14.10
N VAL A 111 8.11 14.56 -13.14
CA VAL A 111 9.16 15.56 -12.99
C VAL A 111 10.08 15.34 -14.18
N ALA A 112 9.86 16.14 -15.22
CA ALA A 112 10.79 16.25 -16.34
C ALA A 112 12.13 16.73 -15.79
N VAL A 113 13.18 15.94 -16.04
CA VAL A 113 14.58 16.37 -15.97
C VAL A 113 15.07 16.43 -17.40
#